data_AF-A0A532T2I6-F1
#
_entry.id   AF-A0A532T2I6-F1
#
_cell.length_a   1.000
_cell.length_b   1.000
_cell.length_c   1.000
_cell.angle_alpha   90.00
_cell.angle_beta   90.00
_cell.angle_gamma   90.00
#
_symmetry.space_group_name_H-M   'P 1'
#
loop_
_entity.id
_entity.type
_entity.pdbx_description
1 polymer ?
#
loop_
_entity_poly.entity_id
_entity_poly.type
_entity_poly.pdbx_seq_one_letter_code
_entity_poly.pdbx_strand_id
1 'polypeptide(L)'
;MGVGKVFVILGALLTLASTFFLSFFAVGGDFYGSGIGFAFNIGDIMANPGDYVLGETMTVYIVAIVFIVFLVSGVLQLIGLASRAFAIIGSIIVLGVGVTILLAILDVFPDITPYASLLVGEAIAPDVWPFDVALGDASLGVYTLLAGGALGLIGGILGTSD
;
A
#
# COMPACT_ATOMS: atom_id res chain seq x y z
N MET A 1 14.18 -24.79 -5.71
CA MET A 1 13.40 -23.58 -5.42
C MET A 1 12.71 -23.18 -6.71
N GLY A 2 11.44 -23.54 -6.85
CA GLY A 2 10.64 -23.20 -8.03
C GLY A 2 10.60 -21.70 -8.32
N VAL A 3 10.54 -21.34 -9.60
CA VAL A 3 10.48 -19.95 -10.07
C VAL A 3 9.33 -19.17 -9.43
N GLY A 4 8.19 -19.82 -9.16
CA GLY A 4 7.06 -19.20 -8.45
C GLY A 4 7.40 -18.73 -7.04
N LYS A 5 8.18 -19.51 -6.26
CA LYS A 5 8.63 -19.09 -4.92
C LYS A 5 9.52 -17.86 -4.98
N VAL A 6 10.42 -17.77 -5.97
CA VAL A 6 11.29 -16.60 -6.16
C VAL A 6 10.44 -15.35 -6.37
N PHE A 7 9.44 -15.41 -7.26
CA PHE A 7 8.57 -14.27 -7.54
C PHE A 7 7.71 -13.87 -6.33
N VAL A 8 7.21 -14.83 -5.55
CA VAL A 8 6.49 -14.53 -4.30
C VAL A 8 7.40 -13.81 -3.29
N ILE A 9 8.64 -14.27 -3.11
CA ILE A 9 9.60 -13.62 -2.19
C ILE A 9 9.89 -12.19 -2.66
N LEU A 10 10.26 -12.01 -3.93
CA LEU A 10 10.57 -10.69 -4.47
C LEU A 10 9.36 -9.76 -4.39
N GLY A 11 8.18 -10.27 -4.76
CA GLY A 11 6.93 -9.53 -4.67
C GLY A 11 6.63 -9.06 -3.25
N ALA A 12 6.75 -9.96 -2.28
CA ALA A 12 6.52 -9.66 -0.87
C ALA A 12 7.53 -8.65 -0.30
N LEU A 13 8.82 -8.80 -0.62
CA LEU A 13 9.84 -7.86 -0.19
C LEU A 13 9.62 -6.46 -0.78
N LEU A 14 9.26 -6.39 -2.08
CA LEU A 14 8.92 -5.13 -2.73
C LEU A 14 7.67 -4.50 -2.11
N THR A 15 6.62 -5.27 -1.84
CA THR A 15 5.42 -4.79 -1.14
C THR A 15 5.79 -4.21 0.22
N LEU A 16 6.51 -4.96 1.06
CA LEU A 16 6.88 -4.50 2.41
C LEU A 16 7.77 -3.25 2.36
N ALA A 17 8.76 -3.23 1.46
CA ALA A 17 9.62 -2.06 1.26
C ALA A 17 8.79 -0.83 0.84
N SER A 18 7.87 -1.01 -0.12
CA SER A 18 7.03 0.08 -0.62
C SER A 18 6.07 0.60 0.44
N THR A 19 5.44 -0.30 1.20
CA THR A 19 4.46 0.06 2.23
C THR A 19 5.10 0.82 3.39
N PHE A 20 6.28 0.40 3.85
CA PHE A 20 6.85 0.92 5.09
C PHE A 20 7.98 1.93 4.91
N PHE A 21 8.72 1.89 3.79
CA PHE A 21 9.91 2.73 3.61
C PHE A 21 9.77 3.79 2.51
N LEU A 22 8.84 3.63 1.59
CA LEU A 22 8.66 4.55 0.47
C LEU A 22 7.39 5.39 0.63
N SER A 23 7.42 6.59 0.08
CA SER A 23 6.24 7.41 -0.10
C SER A 23 5.48 6.97 -1.37
N PHE A 24 4.17 7.19 -1.36
CA PHE A 24 3.30 7.06 -2.52
C PHE A 24 3.13 8.39 -3.27
N PHE A 25 3.09 9.49 -2.52
CA PHE A 25 3.03 10.86 -3.04
C PHE A 25 3.53 11.83 -1.97
N ALA A 26 4.03 12.99 -2.40
CA ALA A 26 4.37 14.11 -1.53
C ALA A 26 3.19 15.09 -1.44
N VAL A 27 2.94 15.64 -0.25
CA VAL A 27 1.90 16.68 -0.05
C VAL A 27 2.55 18.06 0.03
N GLY A 28 3.68 18.16 0.72
CA GLY A 28 4.45 19.39 0.90
C GLY A 28 5.04 19.50 2.31
N GLY A 29 6.18 20.18 2.42
CA GLY A 29 6.96 20.18 3.66
C GLY A 29 7.40 18.76 4.03
N ASP A 30 7.22 18.39 5.30
CA ASP A 30 7.57 17.07 5.83
C ASP A 30 6.40 16.06 5.78
N PHE A 31 5.36 16.31 4.96
CA PHE A 31 4.18 15.44 4.87
C PHE A 31 4.14 14.60 3.60
N TYR A 32 3.94 13.28 3.79
CA TYR A 32 3.94 12.29 2.72
C TYR A 32 2.79 11.30 2.88
N GLY A 33 2.19 10.90 1.76
CA GLY A 33 1.30 9.75 1.70
C GLY A 33 2.11 8.46 1.76
N SER A 34 1.96 7.64 2.80
CA SER A 34 2.70 6.39 2.96
C SER A 34 1.94 5.37 3.83
N GLY A 35 2.33 4.09 3.75
CA GLY A 35 1.74 3.07 4.64
C GLY A 35 2.11 3.29 6.11
N ILE A 36 3.28 3.85 6.40
CA ILE A 36 3.67 4.19 7.78
C ILE A 36 2.92 5.42 8.32
N GLY A 37 2.65 6.41 7.46
CA GLY A 37 1.79 7.54 7.79
C GLY A 37 0.39 7.06 8.19
N PHE A 38 -0.21 6.18 7.39
CA PHE A 38 -1.47 5.53 7.75
C PHE A 38 -1.38 4.80 9.10
N ALA A 39 -0.33 3.99 9.31
CA ALA A 39 -0.18 3.20 10.52
C ALA A 39 -0.17 4.06 11.80
N PHE A 40 0.44 5.24 11.78
CA PHE A 40 0.42 6.16 12.92
C PHE A 40 -0.92 6.89 13.08
N ASN A 41 -1.63 7.13 11.99
CA ASN A 41 -2.93 7.79 12.02
C ASN A 41 -4.09 6.88 12.42
N ILE A 42 -3.94 5.54 12.41
CA ILE A 42 -5.05 4.60 12.70
C ILE A 42 -5.80 4.98 13.98
N GLY A 43 -5.08 5.33 15.06
CA GLY A 43 -5.73 5.70 16.33
C GLY A 43 -6.62 6.93 16.21
N ASP A 44 -6.16 7.94 15.49
CA ASP A 44 -6.90 9.19 15.27
C ASP A 44 -8.04 9.00 14.26
N ILE A 45 -7.82 8.27 13.15
CA ILE A 45 -8.85 7.91 12.17
C ILE A 45 -10.03 7.19 12.85
N MET A 46 -9.74 6.31 13.80
CA MET A 46 -10.78 5.55 14.50
C MET A 46 -11.52 6.38 15.55
N ALA A 47 -10.88 7.42 16.10
CA ALA A 47 -11.50 8.32 17.07
C ALA A 47 -12.28 9.46 16.40
N ASN A 48 -11.74 10.03 15.33
CA ASN A 48 -12.19 11.25 14.68
C ASN A 48 -12.26 11.11 13.14
N PRO A 49 -13.00 10.12 12.60
CA PRO A 49 -13.04 9.87 11.15
C PRO A 49 -13.57 11.05 10.31
N GLY A 50 -14.37 11.93 10.91
CA GLY A 50 -14.93 13.11 10.25
C GLY A 50 -13.90 14.19 9.93
N ASP A 51 -12.73 14.16 10.57
CA ASP A 51 -11.65 15.12 10.34
C ASP A 51 -10.88 14.82 9.04
N TYR A 52 -10.99 13.59 8.53
CA TYR A 52 -10.35 13.14 7.29
C TYR A 52 -11.25 13.36 6.08
N VAL A 53 -12.51 12.91 6.14
CA VAL A 53 -13.49 13.06 5.06
C VAL A 53 -14.84 13.48 5.64
N LEU A 54 -15.26 14.71 5.33
CA LEU A 54 -16.50 15.29 5.85
C LEU A 54 -17.74 14.56 5.33
N GLY A 55 -18.61 14.13 6.24
CA GLY A 55 -19.90 13.53 5.90
C GLY A 55 -19.89 12.05 5.52
N GLU A 56 -18.71 11.41 5.45
CA GLU A 56 -18.56 10.03 4.96
C GLU A 56 -17.93 9.08 6.00
N THR A 57 -18.27 9.26 7.27
CA THR A 57 -17.72 8.50 8.42
C THR A 57 -17.70 6.98 8.20
N MET A 58 -18.78 6.39 7.69
CA MET A 58 -18.86 4.94 7.48
C MET A 58 -17.87 4.48 6.40
N THR A 59 -17.72 5.25 5.33
CA THR A 59 -16.79 4.93 4.23
C THR A 59 -15.35 5.06 4.69
N VAL A 60 -15.03 6.07 5.50
CA VAL A 60 -13.70 6.20 6.13
C VAL A 60 -13.34 4.94 6.91
N TYR A 61 -14.25 4.39 7.72
CA TYR A 61 -14.00 3.14 8.43
C TYR A 61 -13.76 1.95 7.48
N ILE A 62 -14.56 1.83 6.43
CA ILE A 62 -14.40 0.75 5.44
C ILE A 62 -13.02 0.85 4.76
N VAL A 63 -12.63 2.04 4.32
CA VAL A 63 -11.33 2.28 3.67
C VAL A 63 -10.19 2.03 4.66
N ALA A 64 -10.32 2.47 5.91
CA ALA A 64 -9.33 2.21 6.95
C ALA A 64 -9.13 0.70 7.19
N ILE A 65 -10.21 -0.09 7.23
CA ILE A 65 -10.11 -1.56 7.35
C ILE A 65 -9.37 -2.15 6.14
N VAL A 66 -9.67 -1.69 4.92
CA VAL A 66 -8.95 -2.12 3.71
C VAL A 66 -7.46 -1.80 3.82
N PHE A 67 -7.11 -0.61 4.28
CA PHE A 67 -5.72 -0.20 4.48
C PHE A 67 -5.02 -0.97 5.61
N ILE A 68 -5.70 -1.35 6.68
CA ILE A 68 -5.16 -2.22 7.72
C ILE A 68 -4.81 -3.60 7.15
N VAL A 69 -5.71 -4.18 6.35
CA VAL A 69 -5.45 -5.47 5.68
C VAL A 69 -4.30 -5.33 4.67
N PHE A 70 -4.20 -4.17 4.00
CA PHE A 70 -3.08 -3.86 3.12
C PHE A 70 -1.73 -3.77 3.86
N LEU A 71 -1.65 -3.20 5.06
CA LEU A 71 -0.39 -3.14 5.82
C LEU A 71 0.22 -4.53 6.05
N VAL A 72 -0.63 -5.54 6.25
CA VAL A 72 -0.19 -6.93 6.49
C VAL A 72 -0.10 -7.76 5.20
N SER A 73 -0.48 -7.23 4.05
CA SER A 73 -0.58 -7.97 2.79
C SER A 73 0.77 -8.50 2.29
N GLY A 74 1.88 -7.78 2.51
CA GLY A 74 3.22 -8.28 2.22
C GLY A 74 3.60 -9.51 3.05
N VAL A 75 3.14 -9.59 4.31
CA VAL A 75 3.32 -10.78 5.16
C VAL A 75 2.43 -11.92 4.65
N LEU A 76 1.20 -11.63 4.22
CA LEU A 76 0.33 -12.64 3.58
C LEU A 76 0.97 -13.21 2.31
N GLN A 77 1.63 -12.38 1.50
CA GLN A 77 2.41 -12.85 0.35
C GLN A 77 3.53 -13.81 0.77
N LEU A 78 4.28 -13.53 1.85
CA LEU A 78 5.30 -14.45 2.37
C LEU A 78 4.72 -15.77 2.89
N ILE A 79 3.59 -15.74 3.60
CA ILE A 79 2.86 -16.97 4.00
C ILE A 79 2.46 -17.78 2.76
N GLY A 80 2.28 -17.08 1.62
CA GLY A 80 2.10 -17.63 0.29
C GLY A 80 3.09 -18.72 -0.13
N LEU A 81 4.31 -18.70 0.43
CA LEU A 81 5.32 -19.72 0.18
C LEU A 81 4.90 -21.11 0.67
N ALA A 82 4.06 -21.18 1.70
CA ALA A 82 3.47 -22.41 2.19
C ALA A 82 2.09 -22.70 1.57
N SER A 83 1.34 -21.66 1.20
CA SER A 83 -0.01 -21.81 0.63
C SER A 83 -0.29 -20.79 -0.46
N ARG A 84 -0.46 -21.29 -1.70
CA ARG A 84 -0.72 -20.48 -2.90
C ARG A 84 -1.86 -19.49 -2.74
N ALA A 85 -2.90 -19.85 -1.98
CA ALA A 85 -4.05 -18.99 -1.74
C ALA A 85 -3.66 -17.66 -1.08
N PHE A 86 -2.76 -17.69 -0.09
CA PHE A 86 -2.30 -16.47 0.58
C PHE A 86 -1.41 -15.61 -0.31
N ALA A 87 -0.58 -16.23 -1.16
CA ALA A 87 0.20 -15.49 -2.16
C ALA A 87 -0.72 -14.68 -3.08
N ILE A 88 -1.78 -15.32 -3.60
CA ILE A 88 -2.72 -14.70 -4.53
C ILE A 88 -3.55 -13.61 -3.82
N ILE A 89 -4.15 -13.92 -2.67
CA ILE A 89 -5.00 -12.97 -1.94
C ILE A 89 -4.20 -11.74 -1.52
N GLY A 90 -3.02 -11.93 -0.90
CA GLY A 90 -2.15 -10.81 -0.51
C GLY A 90 -1.81 -9.94 -1.71
N SER A 91 -1.50 -10.56 -2.86
CA SER A 91 -1.16 -9.83 -4.08
C SER A 91 -2.32 -9.06 -4.71
N ILE A 92 -3.53 -9.62 -4.68
CA ILE A 92 -4.73 -8.92 -5.17
C ILE A 92 -5.01 -7.68 -4.30
N ILE A 93 -4.84 -7.79 -2.98
CA ILE A 93 -5.03 -6.65 -2.07
C ILE A 93 -3.99 -5.56 -2.37
N VAL A 94 -2.72 -5.93 -2.52
CA VAL A 94 -1.63 -4.98 -2.88
C VAL A 94 -1.92 -4.28 -4.19
N LEU A 95 -2.30 -5.04 -5.23
CA LEU A 95 -2.64 -4.47 -6.54
C LEU A 95 -3.86 -3.57 -6.47
N GLY A 96 -4.91 -3.98 -5.77
CA GLY A 96 -6.12 -3.20 -5.59
C GLY A 96 -5.82 -1.84 -4.94
N VAL A 97 -5.10 -1.85 -3.82
CA VAL A 97 -4.73 -0.60 -3.14
C VAL A 97 -3.77 0.24 -3.97
N GLY A 98 -2.74 -0.36 -4.57
CA GLY A 98 -1.79 0.38 -5.41
C GLY A 98 -2.44 1.04 -6.62
N VAL A 99 -3.40 0.35 -7.26
CA VAL A 99 -4.18 0.93 -8.37
C VAL A 99 -5.08 2.05 -7.87
N THR A 100 -5.79 1.86 -6.75
CA THR A 100 -6.64 2.92 -6.16
C THR A 100 -5.83 4.17 -5.83
N ILE A 101 -4.65 4.02 -5.23
CA ILE A 101 -3.74 5.14 -4.94
C ILE A 101 -3.33 5.84 -6.23
N LEU A 102 -2.91 5.11 -7.25
CA LEU A 102 -2.53 5.68 -8.54
C LEU A 102 -3.69 6.45 -9.19
N LEU A 103 -4.90 5.89 -9.15
CA LEU A 103 -6.09 6.53 -9.72
C LEU A 103 -6.50 7.80 -8.96
N ALA A 104 -6.31 7.82 -7.64
CA ALA A 104 -6.53 9.01 -6.80
C ALA A 104 -5.51 10.12 -7.13
N ILE A 105 -4.22 9.76 -7.29
CA ILE A 105 -3.17 10.71 -7.66
C ILE A 105 -3.42 11.31 -9.05
N LEU A 106 -3.84 10.50 -10.01
CA LEU A 106 -4.15 10.93 -11.37
C LEU A 106 -5.51 11.63 -11.50
N ASP A 107 -6.23 11.82 -10.39
CA ASP A 107 -7.58 12.40 -10.33
C ASP A 107 -8.57 11.78 -11.34
N VAL A 108 -8.43 10.47 -11.58
CA VAL A 108 -9.34 9.72 -12.48
C VAL A 108 -10.71 9.53 -11.85
N PHE A 109 -10.73 9.39 -10.52
CA PHE A 109 -11.93 9.26 -9.70
C PHE A 109 -11.87 10.29 -8.56
N PRO A 110 -12.41 11.50 -8.76
CA PRO A 110 -12.31 12.56 -7.76
C PRO A 110 -12.91 12.19 -6.40
N ASP A 111 -13.90 11.30 -6.38
CA ASP A 111 -14.55 10.84 -5.16
C ASP A 111 -13.63 10.00 -4.25
N ILE A 112 -12.56 9.37 -4.79
CA ILE A 112 -11.60 8.61 -3.97
C ILE A 112 -10.41 9.45 -3.50
N THR A 113 -10.16 10.60 -4.13
CA THR A 113 -9.03 11.48 -3.82
C THR A 113 -9.01 11.94 -2.36
N PRO A 114 -10.13 12.31 -1.71
CA PRO A 114 -10.15 12.67 -0.29
C PRO A 114 -9.63 11.56 0.63
N TYR A 115 -9.82 10.29 0.26
CA TYR A 115 -9.39 9.14 1.06
C TYR A 115 -7.88 8.93 1.04
N ALA A 116 -7.15 9.55 0.10
CA ALA A 116 -5.69 9.56 0.12
C ALA A 116 -5.14 10.27 1.38
N SER A 117 -5.91 11.19 1.97
CA SER A 117 -5.56 11.87 3.23
C SER A 117 -5.30 10.91 4.39
N LEU A 118 -5.95 9.73 4.40
CA LEU A 118 -5.74 8.70 5.40
C LEU A 118 -4.28 8.20 5.42
N LEU A 119 -3.59 8.27 4.28
CA LEU A 119 -2.20 7.85 4.14
C LEU A 119 -1.20 8.94 4.54
N VAL A 120 -1.65 10.18 4.72
CA VAL A 120 -0.78 11.34 4.92
C VAL A 120 -0.30 11.40 6.36
N GLY A 121 1.01 11.29 6.57
CA GLY A 121 1.63 11.48 7.86
C GLY A 121 2.87 12.36 7.78
N GLU A 122 3.29 12.89 8.93
CA GLU A 122 4.58 13.57 9.07
C GLU A 122 5.73 12.56 8.91
N ALA A 123 6.83 13.01 8.30
CA ALA A 123 8.04 12.22 8.14
C ALA A 123 8.61 11.84 9.51
N ILE A 124 8.99 10.57 9.68
CA ILE A 124 9.69 10.11 10.88
C ILE A 124 11.07 10.75 10.96
N ALA A 125 11.74 10.79 9.81
CA ALA A 125 13.02 11.43 9.63
C ALA A 125 12.92 12.27 8.36
N PRO A 126 12.93 13.61 8.48
CA PRO A 126 12.86 14.52 7.33
C PRO A 126 13.89 14.13 6.27
N ASP A 127 13.47 14.16 5.00
CA ASP A 127 14.25 13.78 3.81
C ASP A 127 14.80 12.33 3.77
N VAL A 128 14.45 11.48 4.75
CA VAL A 128 14.99 10.12 4.89
C VAL A 128 13.90 9.07 4.95
N TRP A 129 12.83 9.28 5.73
CA TRP A 129 11.78 8.28 5.95
C TRP A 129 10.40 8.94 6.15
N PRO A 130 9.41 8.67 5.27
CA PRO A 130 9.47 7.83 4.06
C PRO A 130 10.36 8.42 2.98
N PHE A 131 11.08 7.53 2.29
CA PHE A 131 11.96 7.92 1.21
C PHE A 131 11.11 8.24 -0.02
N ASP A 132 11.22 9.49 -0.47
CA ASP A 132 10.48 10.00 -1.61
C ASP A 132 11.38 10.11 -2.83
N VAL A 133 10.95 9.47 -3.91
CA VAL A 133 11.55 9.62 -5.24
C VAL A 133 10.41 9.87 -6.20
N ALA A 134 10.19 11.14 -6.54
CA ALA A 134 9.17 11.54 -7.50
C ALA A 134 9.43 10.92 -8.88
N LEU A 135 8.40 10.30 -9.46
CA LEU A 135 8.40 9.70 -10.78
C LEU A 135 7.14 10.15 -11.53
N GLY A 136 7.18 11.36 -12.08
CA GLY A 136 5.99 11.99 -12.65
C GLY A 136 5.04 12.46 -11.55
N ASP A 137 3.77 12.10 -11.64
CA ASP A 137 2.73 12.54 -10.69
C ASP A 137 2.69 11.69 -9.40
N ALA A 138 3.34 10.52 -9.40
CA ALA A 138 3.41 9.62 -8.25
C ALA A 138 4.86 9.41 -7.79
N SER A 139 5.04 8.92 -6.57
CA SER A 139 6.35 8.55 -6.04
C SER A 139 6.70 7.09 -6.34
N LEU A 140 7.99 6.75 -6.29
CA LEU A 140 8.53 5.41 -6.53
C LEU A 140 7.76 4.32 -5.77
N GLY A 141 7.30 4.60 -4.55
CA GLY A 141 6.54 3.65 -3.74
C GLY A 141 5.29 3.11 -4.42
N VAL A 142 4.56 3.90 -5.23
CA VAL A 142 3.38 3.38 -5.95
C VAL A 142 3.78 2.35 -6.99
N TYR A 143 4.83 2.64 -7.76
CA TYR A 143 5.30 1.75 -8.82
C TYR A 143 5.88 0.46 -8.27
N THR A 144 6.68 0.55 -7.20
CA THR A 144 7.24 -0.65 -6.55
C THR A 144 6.17 -1.45 -5.81
N LEU A 145 5.12 -0.81 -5.31
CA LEU A 145 3.97 -1.50 -4.72
C LEU A 145 3.20 -2.30 -5.77
N LEU A 146 2.91 -1.69 -6.93
CA LEU A 146 2.27 -2.37 -8.06
C LEU A 146 3.13 -3.51 -8.59
N ALA A 147 4.45 -3.30 -8.72
CA ALA A 147 5.39 -4.34 -9.11
C ALA A 147 5.42 -5.49 -8.09
N GLY A 148 5.42 -5.18 -6.79
CA GLY A 148 5.37 -6.16 -5.70
C GLY A 148 4.10 -7.02 -5.75
N GLY A 149 2.95 -6.38 -5.94
CA GLY A 149 1.67 -7.04 -6.16
C GLY A 149 1.66 -7.94 -7.39
N ALA A 150 2.15 -7.45 -8.53
CA ALA A 150 2.19 -8.21 -9.78
C ALA A 150 3.11 -9.44 -9.69
N LEU A 151 4.31 -9.28 -9.14
CA LEU A 151 5.26 -10.39 -8.96
C LEU A 151 4.71 -11.43 -7.97
N GLY A 152 4.12 -11.00 -6.87
CA GLY A 152 3.47 -11.89 -5.91
C GLY A 152 2.34 -12.71 -6.56
N LEU A 153 1.53 -12.07 -7.42
CA LEU A 153 0.42 -12.72 -8.10
C LEU A 153 0.93 -13.75 -9.12
N ILE A 154 1.89 -13.37 -9.97
CA ILE A 154 2.52 -14.27 -10.95
C ILE A 154 3.15 -15.46 -10.22
N GLY A 155 3.88 -15.22 -9.14
CA GLY A 155 4.49 -16.27 -8.32
C GLY A 155 3.45 -17.22 -7.71
N GLY A 156 2.33 -16.67 -7.20
CA GLY A 156 1.22 -17.46 -6.66
C GLY A 156 0.54 -18.36 -7.70
N ILE A 157 0.37 -17.87 -8.93
CA ILE A 157 -0.23 -18.61 -10.05
C ILE A 157 0.70 -19.71 -10.57
N LEU A 158 1.98 -19.38 -10.80
CA LEU A 158 2.99 -20.35 -11.25
C LEU A 158 3.20 -21.48 -10.25
N GLY A 159 2.85 -21.23 -8.98
CA GLY A 159 2.81 -22.24 -7.94
C GLY A 159 4.00 -22.16 -7.00
N THR A 160 3.70 -22.39 -5.72
CA THR A 160 4.67 -22.35 -4.63
C THR A 160 5.06 -23.73 -4.12
N SER A 161 4.66 -24.81 -4.80
CA SER A 161 5.19 -26.16 -4.54
C SER A 161 6.34 -26.43 -5.51
N ASP A 162 7.45 -26.96 -5.01
CA ASP A 162 8.51 -27.50 -5.87
C ASP A 162 8.00 -28.68 -6.71
#